data_AF-A0A3D0H4H2-F1
#
_entry.id   AF-A0A3D0H4H2-F1
#
_cell.length_a   1.000
_cell.length_b   1.000
_cell.length_c   1.000
_cell.angle_alpha   90.00
_cell.angle_beta   90.00
_cell.angle_gamma   90.00
#
_symmetry.space_group_name_H-M   'P 1'
#
loop_
_entity.id
_entity.type
_entity.pdbx_description
1 polymer ?
#
loop_
_entity_poly.entity_id
_entity_poly.type
_entity_poly.pdbx_seq_one_letter_code
_entity_poly.pdbx_strand_id
1 'polypeptide(L)'
;MALCPAHDDRNPSLSISDKNGKVLVNCLAGCSQESVIAALRGRGLWSGAGDSGLSIQGLPEGIPDRWDGKPYQTHWTYRNADGSPIGHVVRYENDEGKVVIPFFKRDGSNWKAGAAPEPRPLYGLPGILSAKPTEVVFVVEGEKCAEVLKVRGYCATTSSGGAKAYTKTDWSTLKGLSIVILPDNDEPGRAYAEGVCRILRENGCKVRTLELPELGPGGDIVDWLQAGHSREDLENLLKMTESNQDEPALGQDDRTHAELSENLDERAKRVLS
;
A
#
# COMPACT_ATOMS: atom_id res chain seq x y z
N MET A 1 -14.19 34.28 6.86
CA MET A 1 -15.24 33.22 6.84
C MET A 1 -15.25 32.60 5.46
N ALA A 2 -15.53 31.31 5.37
CA ALA A 2 -15.55 30.53 4.12
C ALA A 2 -16.93 29.89 3.91
N LEU A 3 -17.17 29.33 2.72
CA LEU A 3 -18.39 28.55 2.46
C LEU A 3 -18.33 27.21 3.21
N CYS A 4 -19.39 26.85 3.92
CA CYS A 4 -19.47 25.57 4.61
C CYS A 4 -19.58 24.43 3.59
N PRO A 5 -18.73 23.39 3.68
CA PRO A 5 -18.78 22.26 2.75
C PRO A 5 -19.93 21.28 3.02
N ALA A 6 -20.61 21.41 4.18
CA ALA A 6 -21.64 20.48 4.63
C ALA A 6 -23.06 20.81 4.14
N HIS A 7 -23.26 21.96 3.49
CA HIS A 7 -24.52 22.34 2.83
C HIS A 7 -24.25 23.14 1.55
N ASP A 8 -25.30 23.43 0.76
CA ASP A 8 -25.23 24.35 -0.38
C ASP A 8 -25.09 25.80 0.12
N ASP A 9 -23.90 26.13 0.62
CA ASP A 9 -23.64 27.43 1.23
C ASP A 9 -23.42 28.51 0.19
N ARG A 10 -24.31 29.51 0.18
CA ARG A 10 -24.22 30.68 -0.71
C ARG A 10 -23.85 31.96 0.03
N ASN A 11 -23.72 31.90 1.35
CA ASN A 11 -23.33 33.02 2.19
C ASN A 11 -22.31 32.54 3.25
N PRO A 12 -21.03 32.92 3.16
CA PRO A 12 -19.95 32.34 3.97
C PRO A 12 -20.28 32.17 5.46
N SER A 13 -20.49 30.91 5.85
CA SER A 13 -20.94 30.54 7.20
C SER A 13 -19.91 29.74 8.00
N LEU A 14 -18.81 29.30 7.39
CA LEU A 14 -17.74 28.56 8.05
C LEU A 14 -16.73 29.51 8.70
N SER A 15 -16.60 29.39 10.02
CA SER A 15 -15.51 30.00 10.80
C SER A 15 -14.35 29.01 10.91
N ILE A 16 -13.14 29.51 10.68
CA ILE A 16 -11.89 28.77 10.80
C ILE A 16 -10.98 29.59 11.71
N SER A 17 -10.48 28.99 12.79
CA SER A 17 -9.61 29.67 13.76
C SER A 17 -8.54 28.74 14.30
N ASP A 18 -7.36 29.25 14.62
CA ASP A 18 -6.33 28.51 15.35
C ASP A 18 -6.48 28.74 16.86
N LYS A 19 -6.36 27.66 17.66
CA LYS A 19 -6.21 27.74 19.11
C LYS A 19 -5.18 26.74 19.59
N ASN A 20 -4.04 27.24 20.09
CA ASN A 20 -2.92 26.43 20.58
C ASN A 20 -2.40 25.44 19.52
N GLY A 21 -2.30 25.86 18.25
CA GLY A 21 -1.81 25.03 17.15
C GLY A 21 -2.80 23.96 16.69
N LYS A 22 -4.07 24.08 17.10
CA LYS A 22 -5.18 23.26 16.61
C LYS A 22 -6.12 24.11 15.78
N VAL A 23 -6.39 23.65 14.56
CA VAL A 23 -7.43 24.24 13.71
C VAL A 23 -8.80 23.86 14.27
N LEU A 24 -9.60 24.88 14.57
CA LEU A 24 -11.01 24.77 14.92
C LEU A 24 -11.85 25.24 13.74
N VAL A 25 -12.84 24.42 13.37
CA VAL A 25 -13.85 24.77 12.37
C VAL A 25 -15.22 24.76 13.02
N ASN A 26 -16.05 25.74 12.70
CA ASN A 26 -17.42 25.81 13.18
C ASN A 26 -18.33 26.42 12.11
N CYS A 27 -19.48 25.81 11.86
CA CYS A 27 -20.48 26.37 10.97
C CYS A 27 -21.46 27.24 11.76
N LEU A 28 -21.54 28.52 11.42
CA LEU A 28 -22.44 29.49 12.07
C LEU A 28 -23.88 29.41 11.55
N ALA A 29 -24.13 28.61 10.49
CA ALA A 29 -25.46 28.37 9.93
C ALA A 29 -26.17 27.13 10.51
N GLY A 30 -25.52 26.39 11.43
CA GLY A 30 -26.16 25.32 12.20
C GLY A 30 -25.84 23.88 11.78
N CYS A 31 -24.86 23.65 10.91
CA CYS A 31 -24.37 22.28 10.66
C CYS A 31 -23.71 21.69 11.91
N SER A 32 -23.87 20.38 12.14
CA SER A 32 -23.18 19.70 13.23
C SER A 32 -21.67 19.63 12.98
N GLN A 33 -20.88 19.56 14.05
CA GLN A 33 -19.42 19.44 13.96
C GLN A 33 -19.00 18.20 13.14
N GLU A 34 -19.69 17.07 13.31
CA GLU A 34 -19.43 15.83 12.57
C GLU A 34 -19.65 16.02 11.07
N SER A 35 -20.74 16.68 10.67
CA SER A 35 -21.06 16.90 9.26
C SER A 35 -20.02 17.79 8.55
N VAL A 36 -19.55 18.83 9.24
CA VAL A 36 -18.50 19.73 8.74
C VAL A 36 -17.17 19.00 8.59
N ILE A 37 -16.77 18.22 9.60
CA ILE A 37 -15.54 17.43 9.56
C ILE A 37 -15.62 16.35 8.47
N ALA A 38 -16.74 15.65 8.34
CA ALA A 38 -16.94 14.63 7.31
C ALA A 38 -16.84 15.24 5.90
N ALA A 39 -17.45 16.39 5.67
CA ALA A 39 -17.39 17.09 4.38
C ALA A 39 -15.97 17.60 4.06
N LEU A 40 -15.24 18.10 5.06
CA LEU A 40 -13.84 18.51 4.86
C LEU A 40 -12.92 17.31 4.63
N ARG A 41 -13.13 16.18 5.32
CA ARG A 41 -12.42 14.91 5.08
C ARG A 41 -12.67 14.39 3.67
N GLY A 42 -13.92 14.40 3.22
CA GLY A 42 -14.29 14.00 1.86
C GLY A 42 -13.64 14.87 0.78
N ARG A 43 -13.21 16.10 1.13
CA ARG A 43 -12.46 17.00 0.26
C ARG A 43 -10.93 16.95 0.49
N GLY A 44 -10.44 16.10 1.38
CA GLY A 44 -9.03 16.04 1.74
C GLY A 44 -8.50 17.25 2.52
N LEU A 45 -9.40 18.11 3.04
CA LEU A 45 -9.07 19.38 3.71
C LEU A 45 -9.05 19.28 5.24
N TRP A 46 -9.25 18.08 5.80
CA TRP A 46 -9.27 17.86 7.24
C TRP A 46 -8.42 16.66 7.62
N SER A 47 -7.17 16.99 7.90
CA SER A 47 -6.18 16.12 8.51
C SER A 47 -6.29 16.28 10.03
N GLY A 48 -6.35 15.17 10.78
CA GLY A 48 -6.02 15.24 12.20
C GLY A 48 -4.62 15.87 12.37
N ALA A 49 -4.28 16.37 13.56
CA ALA A 49 -2.93 16.88 13.80
C ALA A 49 -1.89 15.81 13.37
N GLY A 50 -1.15 16.07 12.28
CA GLY A 50 -0.10 15.20 11.72
C GLY A 50 -0.50 14.26 10.57
N ASP A 51 -1.56 14.52 9.80
CA ASP A 51 -2.14 13.45 8.97
C ASP A 51 -1.54 13.26 7.57
N SER A 52 -0.86 12.12 7.43
CA SER A 52 -0.73 11.32 6.21
C SER A 52 -1.96 10.41 5.98
N GLY A 53 -3.12 10.77 6.52
CA GLY A 53 -4.36 9.98 6.45
C GLY A 53 -4.38 8.75 7.37
N LEU A 54 -3.58 8.73 8.44
CA LEU A 54 -3.53 7.70 9.47
C LEU A 54 -4.08 8.27 10.78
N SER A 55 -5.25 7.80 11.23
CA SER A 55 -5.64 8.01 12.62
C SER A 55 -4.56 7.41 13.52
N ILE A 56 -3.79 8.24 14.23
CA ILE A 56 -2.81 7.76 15.19
C ILE A 56 -3.62 7.11 16.33
N GLN A 57 -3.77 5.78 16.28
CA GLN A 57 -4.13 5.04 17.48
C GLN A 57 -3.03 5.33 18.51
N GLY A 58 -3.42 5.73 19.72
CA GLY A 58 -2.46 5.99 20.80
C GLY A 58 -1.54 4.80 21.01
N LEU A 59 -0.36 5.04 21.60
CA LEU A 59 0.60 4.01 21.95
C LEU A 59 -0.12 2.81 22.62
N PRO A 60 0.00 1.59 22.09
CA PRO A 60 -0.63 0.43 22.69
C PRO A 60 -0.13 0.19 24.11
N GLU A 61 -1.03 -0.21 25.00
CA GLU A 61 -0.67 -0.53 26.39
C GLU A 61 0.43 -1.61 26.44
N GLY A 62 1.44 -1.39 27.28
CA GLY A 62 2.56 -2.32 27.43
C GLY A 62 3.63 -2.23 26.33
N ILE A 63 3.57 -1.23 25.44
CA ILE A 63 4.65 -0.87 24.51
C ILE A 63 5.39 0.37 25.05
N PRO A 64 6.75 0.39 25.02
CA PRO A 64 7.50 1.59 25.39
C PRO A 64 7.16 2.80 24.53
N ASP A 65 7.16 3.99 25.12
CA ASP A 65 6.98 5.25 24.38
C ASP A 65 8.27 5.72 23.69
N ARG A 66 9.40 5.07 23.98
CA ARG A 66 10.72 5.32 23.40
C ARG A 66 11.48 4.04 23.12
N TRP A 67 12.28 4.06 22.06
CA TRP A 67 13.25 3.00 21.74
C TRP A 67 14.57 3.61 21.32
N ASP A 68 15.65 3.29 22.03
CA ASP A 68 16.99 3.83 21.71
C ASP A 68 16.99 5.36 21.56
N GLY A 69 16.39 6.05 22.54
CA GLY A 69 16.22 7.51 22.57
C GLY A 69 15.12 8.07 21.64
N LYS A 70 14.65 7.31 20.64
CA LYS A 70 13.68 7.77 19.64
C LYS A 70 12.25 7.66 20.18
N PRO A 71 11.43 8.72 20.14
CA PRO A 71 10.04 8.67 20.59
C PRO A 71 9.16 7.88 19.64
N TYR A 72 8.10 7.29 20.18
CA TYR A 72 7.03 6.64 19.44
C TYR A 72 6.41 7.61 18.43
N GLN A 73 6.22 7.15 17.21
CA GLN A 73 5.47 7.89 16.18
C GLN A 73 4.16 7.21 15.81
N THR A 74 4.23 5.93 15.46
CA THR A 74 3.06 5.18 14.99
C THR A 74 3.28 3.69 15.15
N HIS A 75 2.21 2.90 14.97
CA HIS A 75 2.29 1.46 14.92
C HIS A 75 1.25 0.87 13.97
N TRP A 76 1.49 -0.37 13.56
CA TRP A 76 0.57 -1.19 12.80
C TRP A 76 0.24 -2.44 13.58
N THR A 77 -1.05 -2.63 13.86
CA THR A 77 -1.53 -3.76 14.66
C THR A 77 -1.85 -4.94 13.77
N TYR A 78 -1.12 -6.04 13.96
CA TYR A 78 -1.43 -7.33 13.37
C TYR A 78 -2.55 -7.99 14.18
N ARG A 79 -3.54 -8.53 13.47
CA ARG A 79 -4.75 -9.11 14.07
C ARG A 79 -4.96 -10.53 13.57
N ASN A 80 -5.49 -11.39 14.43
CA ASN A 80 -5.98 -12.71 14.00
C ASN A 80 -7.33 -12.57 13.28
N ALA A 81 -7.95 -13.70 12.91
CA ALA A 81 -9.23 -13.73 12.20
C ALA A 81 -10.39 -13.06 12.95
N ASP A 82 -10.41 -13.11 14.28
CA ASP A 82 -11.47 -12.48 15.10
C ASP A 82 -11.25 -10.98 15.33
N GLY A 83 -10.12 -10.44 14.87
CA GLY A 83 -9.76 -9.04 15.01
C GLY A 83 -8.95 -8.72 16.28
N SER A 84 -8.72 -9.68 17.17
CA SER A 84 -7.87 -9.48 18.35
C SER A 84 -6.39 -9.29 17.96
N PRO A 85 -5.66 -8.41 18.68
CA PRO A 85 -4.27 -8.09 18.37
C PRO A 85 -3.34 -9.26 18.71
N ILE A 86 -2.51 -9.66 17.75
CA ILE A 86 -1.47 -10.69 17.91
C ILE A 86 -0.06 -10.10 17.94
N GLY A 87 0.10 -8.83 17.58
CA GLY A 87 1.35 -8.12 17.68
C GLY A 87 1.26 -6.73 17.06
N HIS A 88 2.31 -5.95 17.29
CA HIS A 88 2.43 -4.60 16.77
C HIS A 88 3.78 -4.44 16.07
N VAL A 89 3.81 -3.72 14.95
CA VAL A 89 5.05 -3.20 14.37
C VAL A 89 5.08 -1.71 14.65
N VAL A 90 6.06 -1.25 15.42
CA VAL A 90 6.09 0.10 15.98
C VAL A 90 7.23 0.89 15.37
N ARG A 91 6.94 2.11 14.90
CA ARG A 91 7.94 3.07 14.40
C ARG A 91 8.25 4.09 15.49
N TYR A 92 9.54 4.21 15.79
CA TYR A 92 10.09 5.28 16.62
C TYR A 92 10.99 6.16 15.75
N GLU A 93 10.95 7.47 15.92
CA GLU A 93 11.67 8.41 15.06
C GLU A 93 11.97 9.73 15.74
N ASN A 94 13.14 10.27 15.47
CA ASN A 94 13.56 11.63 15.81
C ASN A 94 14.33 12.22 14.61
N ASP A 95 14.96 13.38 14.80
CA ASP A 95 15.78 14.03 13.79
C ASP A 95 17.02 13.22 13.35
N GLU A 96 17.42 12.21 14.15
CA GLU A 96 18.54 11.31 13.83
C GLU A 96 18.12 10.11 12.98
N GLY A 97 16.81 9.90 12.79
CA GLY A 97 16.25 8.87 11.92
C GLY A 97 15.20 8.00 12.59
N LYS A 98 14.80 6.94 11.88
CA LYS A 98 13.72 6.03 12.26
C LYS A 98 14.23 4.63 12.61
N VAL A 99 13.53 3.96 13.52
CA VAL A 99 13.67 2.53 13.80
C VAL A 99 12.28 1.88 13.87
N VAL A 100 12.17 0.69 13.30
CA VAL A 100 10.91 -0.09 13.25
C VAL A 100 11.11 -1.38 14.03
N ILE A 101 10.34 -1.57 15.10
CA ILE A 101 10.49 -2.66 16.05
C ILE A 101 9.23 -3.52 16.08
N PRO A 102 9.35 -4.84 15.78
CA PRO A 102 8.23 -5.76 15.94
C PRO A 102 8.06 -6.17 17.41
N PHE A 103 6.83 -6.19 17.88
CA PHE A 103 6.40 -6.62 19.21
C PHE A 103 5.36 -7.73 19.08
N PHE A 104 5.82 -8.97 18.89
CA PHE A 104 4.97 -10.17 18.82
C PHE A 104 5.18 -11.13 19.99
N LYS A 105 6.10 -10.82 20.90
CA LYS A 105 6.32 -11.61 22.12
C LYS A 105 5.55 -10.98 23.27
N ARG A 106 5.32 -11.76 24.32
CA ARG A 106 4.68 -11.33 25.56
C ARG A 106 5.63 -11.51 26.74
N ASP A 107 5.50 -10.63 27.72
CA ASP A 107 6.11 -10.72 29.05
C ASP A 107 5.04 -10.36 30.10
N GLY A 108 4.35 -11.38 30.61
CA GLY A 108 3.09 -11.19 31.33
C GLY A 108 2.04 -10.51 30.44
N SER A 109 1.46 -9.40 30.91
CA SER A 109 0.53 -8.58 30.14
C SER A 109 1.21 -7.67 29.12
N ASN A 110 2.53 -7.45 29.23
CA ASN A 110 3.26 -6.51 28.39
C ASN A 110 3.66 -7.12 27.06
N TRP A 111 3.86 -6.26 26.07
CA TRP A 111 4.45 -6.64 24.79
C TRP A 111 5.97 -6.63 24.90
N LYS A 112 6.60 -7.61 24.27
CA LYS A 112 8.06 -7.73 24.19
C LYS A 112 8.51 -7.73 22.75
N ALA A 113 9.61 -7.03 22.50
CA ALA A 113 10.21 -6.97 21.17
C ALA A 113 10.60 -8.37 20.67
N GLY A 114 10.31 -8.61 19.39
CA GLY A 114 10.55 -9.87 18.72
C GLY A 114 9.64 -10.02 17.50
N ALA A 115 10.17 -10.65 16.45
CA ALA A 115 9.40 -11.00 15.27
C ALA A 115 8.28 -12.00 15.61
N ALA A 116 7.24 -11.99 14.79
CA ALA A 116 6.23 -13.03 14.80
C ALA A 116 6.86 -14.42 14.57
N PRO A 117 6.26 -15.49 15.13
CA PRO A 117 6.65 -16.85 14.77
C PRO A 117 6.46 -17.10 13.27
N GLU A 118 7.28 -17.99 12.71
CA GLU A 118 7.15 -18.41 11.31
C GLU A 118 6.17 -19.59 11.20
N PRO A 119 5.31 -19.61 10.15
CA PRO A 119 5.18 -18.59 9.12
C PRO A 119 4.49 -17.33 9.65
N ARG A 120 5.02 -16.15 9.30
CA ARG A 120 4.61 -14.86 9.84
C ARG A 120 3.23 -14.45 9.30
N PRO A 121 2.38 -13.82 10.13
CA PRO A 121 1.08 -13.35 9.68
C PRO A 121 1.20 -12.19 8.68
N LEU A 122 0.23 -12.09 7.78
CA LEU A 122 0.03 -10.91 6.93
C LEU A 122 -0.60 -9.75 7.72
N TYR A 123 -0.22 -8.52 7.35
CA TYR A 123 -0.92 -7.34 7.85
C TYR A 123 -2.33 -7.25 7.27
N GLY A 124 -3.32 -6.81 8.04
CA GLY A 124 -4.70 -6.67 7.51
C GLY A 124 -5.46 -7.99 7.32
N LEU A 125 -5.04 -9.09 7.97
CA LEU A 125 -5.64 -10.42 7.83
C LEU A 125 -7.19 -10.46 7.91
N PRO A 126 -7.88 -9.78 8.85
CA PRO A 126 -9.35 -9.77 8.85
C PRO A 126 -9.99 -9.27 7.55
N GLY A 127 -9.37 -8.26 6.92
CA GLY A 127 -9.84 -7.72 5.64
C GLY A 127 -9.63 -8.70 4.49
N ILE A 128 -8.50 -9.43 4.50
CA ILE A 128 -8.22 -10.50 3.54
C ILE A 128 -9.26 -11.62 3.64
N LEU A 129 -9.53 -12.09 4.86
CA LEU A 129 -10.48 -13.19 5.10
C LEU A 129 -11.92 -12.80 4.77
N SER A 130 -12.23 -11.51 4.77
CA SER A 130 -13.55 -10.99 4.41
C SER A 130 -13.65 -10.56 2.94
N ALA A 131 -12.55 -10.66 2.18
CA ALA A 131 -12.51 -10.22 0.78
C ALA A 131 -13.40 -11.11 -0.09
N LYS A 132 -14.19 -10.48 -0.95
CA LYS A 132 -15.02 -11.21 -1.92
C LYS A 132 -14.15 -11.71 -3.07
N PRO A 133 -14.51 -12.81 -3.74
CA PRO A 133 -13.78 -13.29 -4.93
C PRO A 133 -13.61 -12.26 -6.06
N THR A 134 -14.49 -11.26 -6.11
CA THR A 134 -14.46 -10.16 -7.10
C THR A 134 -13.59 -8.98 -6.66
N GLU A 135 -13.16 -8.94 -5.41
CA GLU A 135 -12.33 -7.86 -4.87
C GLU A 135 -10.86 -8.16 -5.15
N VAL A 136 -10.12 -7.10 -5.46
CA VAL A 136 -8.67 -7.14 -5.60
C VAL A 136 -8.06 -6.87 -4.22
N VAL A 137 -7.05 -7.68 -3.86
CA VAL A 137 -6.20 -7.41 -2.71
C VAL A 137 -4.90 -6.78 -3.19
N PHE A 138 -4.57 -5.61 -2.65
CA PHE A 138 -3.29 -4.95 -2.90
C PHE A 138 -2.20 -5.49 -1.98
N VAL A 139 -1.03 -5.76 -2.55
CA VAL A 139 0.18 -6.11 -1.81
C VAL A 139 1.21 -5.01 -2.03
N VAL A 140 1.78 -4.51 -0.94
CA VAL A 140 2.81 -3.45 -0.92
C VAL A 140 3.94 -3.85 0.02
N GLU A 141 5.08 -3.16 -0.03
CA GLU A 141 6.27 -3.54 0.75
C GLU A 141 6.21 -3.26 2.25
N GLY A 142 5.43 -2.26 2.65
CA GLY A 142 5.41 -1.77 4.03
C GLY A 142 4.02 -1.47 4.57
N GLU A 143 3.89 -1.53 5.90
CA GLU A 143 2.61 -1.39 6.59
C GLU A 143 2.03 0.03 6.42
N LYS A 144 2.88 1.04 6.27
CA LYS A 144 2.49 2.43 5.96
C LYS A 144 1.68 2.48 4.66
N CYS A 145 2.23 1.91 3.58
CA CYS A 145 1.59 1.86 2.27
C CYS A 145 0.27 1.08 2.32
N ALA A 146 0.27 -0.04 3.04
CA ALA A 146 -0.93 -0.89 3.16
C ALA A 146 -2.05 -0.15 3.91
N GLU A 147 -1.70 0.58 4.96
CA GLU A 147 -2.67 1.33 5.74
C GLU A 147 -3.26 2.51 4.96
N VAL A 148 -2.45 3.23 4.19
CA VAL A 148 -2.91 4.34 3.33
C VAL A 148 -3.93 3.87 2.28
N LEU A 149 -3.76 2.66 1.73
CA LEU A 149 -4.72 2.02 0.83
C LEU A 149 -6.00 1.58 1.58
N LYS A 150 -5.86 0.97 2.76
CA LYS A 150 -7.00 0.53 3.58
C LYS A 150 -7.91 1.69 3.98
N VAL A 151 -7.34 2.83 4.39
CA VAL A 151 -8.11 4.04 4.72
C VAL A 151 -8.90 4.57 3.51
N ARG A 152 -8.44 4.28 2.29
CA ARG A 152 -9.13 4.64 1.03
C ARG A 152 -10.16 3.59 0.56
N GLY A 153 -10.38 2.55 1.37
CA GLY A 153 -11.39 1.52 1.14
C GLY A 153 -10.91 0.34 0.29
N TYR A 154 -9.61 0.19 0.08
CA TYR A 154 -9.05 -0.98 -0.58
C TYR A 154 -8.74 -2.10 0.42
N CYS A 155 -8.86 -3.35 -0.02
CA CYS A 155 -8.24 -4.46 0.72
C CYS A 155 -6.74 -4.44 0.42
N ALA A 156 -5.91 -4.23 1.44
CA ALA A 156 -4.46 -4.10 1.28
C ALA A 156 -3.70 -4.81 2.40
N THR A 157 -2.55 -5.37 2.04
CA THR A 157 -1.70 -6.15 2.93
C THR A 157 -0.21 -5.97 2.64
N THR A 158 0.62 -6.46 3.57
CA THR A 158 2.07 -6.56 3.42
C THR A 158 2.63 -7.69 4.29
N SER A 159 3.82 -8.17 3.94
CA SER A 159 4.62 -9.13 4.69
C SER A 159 5.27 -8.52 5.93
N SER A 160 5.30 -9.26 7.05
CA SER A 160 5.95 -8.78 8.27
C SER A 160 7.48 -8.85 8.21
N GLY A 161 8.14 -7.72 8.47
CA GLY A 161 9.60 -7.60 8.55
C GLY A 161 10.28 -7.07 7.29
N GLY A 162 9.54 -6.36 6.44
CA GLY A 162 10.05 -5.63 5.28
C GLY A 162 10.48 -6.49 4.09
N ALA A 163 10.99 -5.81 3.07
CA ALA A 163 11.25 -6.37 1.74
C ALA A 163 12.24 -7.55 1.68
N LYS A 164 13.01 -7.81 2.74
CA LYS A 164 13.97 -8.93 2.80
C LYS A 164 13.42 -10.16 3.55
N ALA A 165 12.23 -10.07 4.12
CA ALA A 165 11.65 -11.13 4.95
C ALA A 165 10.35 -11.72 4.36
N TYR A 166 9.98 -11.37 3.12
CA TYR A 166 8.73 -11.81 2.51
C TYR A 166 8.59 -13.33 2.43
N THR A 167 9.68 -14.08 2.29
CA THR A 167 9.68 -15.55 2.25
C THR A 167 9.29 -16.20 3.58
N LYS A 168 9.32 -15.45 4.68
CA LYS A 168 8.94 -15.92 6.02
C LYS A 168 7.46 -15.79 6.30
N THR A 169 6.69 -15.20 5.39
CA THR A 169 5.27 -14.86 5.57
C THR A 169 4.37 -16.00 5.08
N ASP A 170 3.26 -16.22 5.78
CA ASP A 170 2.20 -17.12 5.34
C ASP A 170 1.35 -16.47 4.23
N TRP A 171 1.72 -16.74 2.98
CA TRP A 171 0.98 -16.30 1.80
C TRP A 171 -0.23 -17.18 1.46
N SER A 172 -0.44 -18.31 2.15
CA SER A 172 -1.52 -19.25 1.83
C SER A 172 -2.91 -18.66 2.08
N THR A 173 -3.00 -17.65 2.94
CA THR A 173 -4.22 -16.88 3.23
C THR A 173 -4.76 -16.09 2.04
N LEU A 174 -3.94 -15.84 1.01
CA LEU A 174 -4.35 -15.18 -0.23
C LEU A 174 -4.76 -16.15 -1.36
N LYS A 175 -4.72 -17.46 -1.10
CA LYS A 175 -4.96 -18.52 -2.10
C LYS A 175 -6.22 -18.25 -2.93
N GLY A 176 -6.05 -18.24 -4.25
CA GLY A 176 -7.14 -18.10 -5.22
C GLY A 176 -7.69 -16.67 -5.39
N LEU A 177 -7.16 -15.68 -4.67
CA LEU A 177 -7.60 -14.29 -4.79
C LEU A 177 -6.96 -13.58 -6.00
N SER A 178 -7.55 -12.45 -6.38
CA SER A 178 -6.98 -11.52 -7.37
C SER A 178 -6.09 -10.50 -6.66
N ILE A 179 -4.82 -10.44 -7.04
CA ILE A 179 -3.79 -9.67 -6.37
C ILE A 179 -3.20 -8.62 -7.31
N VAL A 180 -3.06 -7.40 -6.80
CA VAL A 180 -2.26 -6.34 -7.42
C VAL A 180 -1.09 -6.00 -6.52
N ILE A 181 0.13 -6.14 -7.02
CA ILE A 181 1.34 -5.75 -6.30
C ILE A 181 1.74 -4.33 -6.74
N LEU A 182 1.93 -3.41 -5.78
CA LEU A 182 2.51 -2.09 -6.02
C LEU A 182 3.92 -2.07 -5.41
N PRO A 183 4.98 -2.19 -6.22
CA PRO A 183 6.35 -2.07 -5.74
C PRO A 183 6.71 -0.63 -5.43
N ASP A 184 7.68 -0.43 -4.54
CA ASP A 184 8.39 0.85 -4.47
C ASP A 184 9.20 1.05 -5.77
N ASN A 185 9.39 2.30 -6.19
CA ASN A 185 10.01 2.64 -7.48
C ASN A 185 11.55 2.53 -7.44
N ASP A 186 12.08 1.38 -7.05
CA ASP A 186 13.50 1.06 -7.03
C ASP A 186 13.79 -0.42 -7.32
N GLU A 187 15.07 -0.78 -7.36
CA GLU A 187 15.51 -2.16 -7.61
C GLU A 187 15.08 -3.14 -6.51
N PRO A 188 15.30 -2.84 -5.21
CA PRO A 188 14.78 -3.66 -4.11
C PRO A 188 13.29 -3.93 -4.19
N GLY A 189 12.49 -2.92 -4.54
CA GLY A 189 11.03 -3.05 -4.60
C GLY A 189 10.55 -3.88 -5.79
N ARG A 190 11.19 -3.74 -6.95
CA ARG A 190 10.97 -4.65 -8.08
C ARG A 190 11.31 -6.10 -7.72
N ALA A 191 12.44 -6.33 -7.04
CA ALA A 191 12.84 -7.67 -6.60
C ALA A 191 11.86 -8.26 -5.56
N TYR A 192 11.31 -7.43 -4.66
CA TYR A 192 10.23 -7.83 -3.76
C TYR A 192 9.00 -8.28 -4.54
N ALA A 193 8.51 -7.44 -5.47
CA ALA A 193 7.33 -7.74 -6.25
C ALA A 193 7.48 -9.02 -7.08
N GLU A 194 8.63 -9.23 -7.72
CA GLU A 194 8.92 -10.47 -8.46
C GLU A 194 8.90 -11.71 -7.56
N GLY A 195 9.53 -11.63 -6.38
CA GLY A 195 9.60 -12.73 -5.42
C GLY A 195 8.21 -13.10 -4.87
N VAL A 196 7.42 -12.10 -4.48
CA VAL A 196 6.07 -12.28 -3.97
C VAL A 196 5.11 -12.77 -5.06
N CYS A 197 5.25 -12.24 -6.28
CA CYS A 197 4.45 -12.67 -7.43
C CYS A 197 4.60 -14.18 -7.70
N ARG A 198 5.83 -14.71 -7.62
CA ARG A 198 6.09 -16.14 -7.77
C ARG A 198 5.34 -16.99 -6.74
N ILE A 199 5.49 -16.65 -5.45
CA ILE A 199 4.84 -17.37 -4.34
C ILE A 199 3.32 -17.34 -4.49
N LEU A 200 2.75 -16.19 -4.85
CA LEU A 200 1.31 -16.03 -4.99
C LEU A 200 0.74 -16.80 -6.19
N ARG A 201 1.47 -16.86 -7.31
CA ARG A 201 1.10 -17.70 -8.46
C ARG A 201 1.15 -19.18 -8.11
N GLU A 202 2.15 -19.64 -7.34
CA GLU A 202 2.20 -21.01 -6.82
C GLU A 202 1.01 -21.32 -5.89
N ASN A 203 0.53 -20.32 -5.15
CA ASN A 203 -0.71 -20.40 -4.37
C ASN A 203 -2.00 -20.27 -5.22
N GLY A 204 -1.91 -20.25 -6.55
CA GLY A 204 -3.06 -20.20 -7.45
C GLY A 204 -3.76 -18.83 -7.50
N CYS A 205 -3.10 -17.75 -7.08
CA CYS A 205 -3.63 -16.40 -7.17
C CYS A 205 -3.54 -15.87 -8.62
N LYS A 206 -4.47 -14.98 -8.99
CA LYS A 206 -4.34 -14.16 -10.21
C LYS A 206 -3.54 -12.92 -9.85
N VAL A 207 -2.28 -12.84 -10.29
CA VAL A 207 -1.36 -11.80 -9.83
C VAL A 207 -0.91 -10.91 -10.98
N ARG A 208 -1.03 -9.60 -10.77
CA ARG A 208 -0.40 -8.57 -11.62
C ARG A 208 0.41 -7.59 -10.79
N THR A 209 1.47 -7.06 -11.38
CA THR A 209 2.25 -5.96 -10.82
C THR A 209 1.81 -4.67 -11.52
N LEU A 210 1.56 -3.62 -10.76
CA LEU A 210 1.25 -2.29 -11.28
C LEU A 210 2.31 -1.31 -10.80
N GLU A 211 3.14 -0.85 -11.75
CA GLU A 211 4.08 0.23 -11.51
C GLU A 211 3.35 1.57 -11.61
N LEU A 212 3.51 2.43 -10.60
CA LEU A 212 2.87 3.74 -10.57
C LEU A 212 3.71 4.74 -11.38
N PRO A 213 3.11 5.48 -12.33
CA PRO A 213 3.83 6.46 -13.12
C PRO A 213 4.22 7.67 -12.28
N GLU A 214 5.14 8.48 -12.79
CA GLU A 214 5.49 9.80 -12.22
C GLU A 214 6.10 9.76 -10.80
N LEU A 215 6.60 8.59 -10.39
CA LEU A 215 7.39 8.45 -9.16
C LEU A 215 8.87 8.71 -9.41
N GLY A 216 9.52 9.42 -8.48
CA GLY A 216 10.98 9.47 -8.38
C GLY A 216 11.56 8.13 -7.90
N PRO A 217 12.89 7.92 -7.99
CA PRO A 217 13.54 6.73 -7.45
C PRO A 217 13.23 6.52 -5.97
N GLY A 218 12.81 5.31 -5.61
CA GLY A 218 12.41 4.94 -4.25
C GLY A 218 11.04 5.47 -3.81
N GLY A 219 10.28 6.09 -4.71
CA GLY A 219 8.92 6.56 -4.42
C GLY A 219 7.94 5.39 -4.25
N ASP A 220 6.98 5.55 -3.34
CA ASP A 220 5.95 4.54 -3.04
C ASP A 220 4.52 5.03 -3.35
N ILE A 221 3.49 4.20 -3.10
CA ILE A 221 2.08 4.59 -3.27
C ILE A 221 1.69 5.79 -2.38
N VAL A 222 2.35 5.99 -1.24
CA VAL A 222 2.10 7.15 -0.38
C VAL A 222 2.62 8.40 -1.07
N ASP A 223 3.83 8.37 -1.62
CA ASP A 223 4.40 9.49 -2.37
C ASP A 223 3.56 9.83 -3.60
N TRP A 224 3.08 8.81 -4.32
CA TRP A 224 2.19 9.00 -5.47
C TRP A 224 0.89 9.72 -5.08
N LEU A 225 0.25 9.28 -3.99
CA LEU A 225 -0.96 9.95 -3.48
C LEU A 225 -0.67 11.37 -2.95
N GLN A 226 0.52 11.60 -2.38
CA GLN A 226 0.95 12.92 -1.91
C GLN A 226 1.26 13.89 -3.05
N ALA A 227 1.67 13.37 -4.22
CA ALA A 227 1.83 14.15 -5.45
C ALA A 227 0.49 14.63 -6.04
N GLY A 228 -0.65 14.22 -5.49
CA GLY A 228 -1.98 14.70 -5.85
C GLY A 228 -2.80 13.72 -6.68
N HIS A 229 -2.29 12.52 -6.96
CA HIS A 229 -3.05 11.49 -7.64
C HIS A 229 -4.19 10.96 -6.76
N SER A 230 -5.29 10.64 -7.42
CA SER A 230 -6.55 10.28 -6.79
C SER A 230 -6.82 8.78 -6.81
N ARG A 231 -7.89 8.38 -6.12
CA ARG A 231 -8.46 7.04 -6.21
C ARG A 231 -8.87 6.68 -7.64
N GLU A 232 -9.44 7.65 -8.36
CA GLU A 232 -9.89 7.48 -9.74
C GLU A 232 -8.72 7.22 -10.67
N ASP A 233 -7.59 7.90 -10.47
CA ASP A 233 -6.36 7.67 -11.24
C ASP A 233 -5.86 6.23 -11.05
N LEU A 234 -5.86 5.72 -9.81
CA LEU A 234 -5.47 4.34 -9.52
C LEU A 234 -6.43 3.34 -10.18
N GLU A 235 -7.73 3.59 -10.12
CA GLU A 235 -8.74 2.75 -10.76
C GLU A 235 -8.61 2.76 -12.30
N ASN A 236 -8.24 3.88 -12.90
CA ASN A 236 -7.98 3.99 -14.33
C ASN A 236 -6.72 3.22 -14.74
N LEU A 237 -5.64 3.31 -13.96
CA LEU A 237 -4.43 2.50 -14.18
C LEU A 237 -4.74 1.00 -14.15
N LEU A 238 -5.54 0.55 -13.18
CA LEU A 238 -5.96 -0.85 -13.09
C LEU A 238 -6.71 -1.31 -14.35
N LYS A 239 -7.66 -0.53 -14.84
CA LYS A 239 -8.44 -0.85 -16.06
C LYS A 239 -7.56 -0.89 -17.31
N MET A 240 -6.63 0.06 -17.45
CA MET A 240 -5.71 0.10 -18.59
C MET A 240 -4.79 -1.13 -18.60
N THR A 241 -4.30 -1.55 -17.43
CA THR A 241 -3.49 -2.77 -17.34
C THR A 241 -4.26 -4.06 -17.59
N GLU A 242 -5.56 -4.11 -17.29
CA GLU A 242 -6.42 -5.27 -17.62
C GLU A 242 -6.59 -5.43 -19.14
N SER A 243 -6.80 -4.33 -19.86
CA SER A 243 -7.04 -4.35 -21.31
C SER A 243 -5.81 -4.81 -22.11
N ASN A 244 -4.60 -4.55 -21.59
CA ASN A 244 -3.35 -4.94 -22.25
C ASN A 244 -2.95 -6.41 -22.01
N GLN A 245 -3.62 -7.14 -21.11
CA GLN A 245 -3.36 -8.57 -20.87
C GLN A 245 -4.29 -9.51 -21.67
N ASP A 246 -5.31 -8.95 -22.34
CA ASP A 246 -6.27 -9.70 -23.18
C ASP A 246 -5.90 -9.69 -24.68
N GLU A 247 -4.85 -8.97 -25.11
CA GLU A 247 -4.30 -9.19 -26.44
C GLU A 247 -3.45 -10.47 -26.45
N PRO A 248 -3.81 -11.50 -27.24
CA PRO A 248 -2.91 -12.62 -27.43
C PRO A 248 -1.62 -12.05 -28.01
N ALA A 249 -0.49 -12.36 -27.38
CA ALA A 249 0.82 -12.12 -27.96
C ALA A 249 0.77 -12.66 -29.40
N LEU A 250 0.73 -11.74 -30.38
CA LEU A 250 0.91 -12.10 -31.78
C LEU A 250 2.21 -12.90 -31.82
N GLY A 251 2.06 -14.19 -32.15
CA GLY A 251 3.14 -15.16 -32.10
C GLY A 251 4.37 -14.57 -32.76
N GLN A 252 5.45 -14.47 -32.00
CA GLN A 252 6.77 -14.42 -32.61
C GLN A 252 6.90 -15.74 -33.37
N ASP A 253 6.69 -15.64 -34.68
CA ASP A 253 6.96 -16.66 -35.67
C ASP A 253 8.42 -17.06 -35.45
N ASP A 254 8.61 -18.21 -34.79
CA ASP A 254 9.89 -18.83 -34.48
C ASP A 254 10.47 -19.36 -35.79
N ARG A 255 10.86 -18.45 -36.68
CA ARG A 255 11.73 -18.76 -37.81
C ARG A 255 13.13 -18.80 -37.25
N THR A 256 13.50 -20.01 -36.85
CA THR A 256 14.85 -20.42 -36.53
C THR A 256 15.85 -19.75 -37.47
N HIS A 257 16.84 -19.11 -36.86
CA HIS A 257 17.93 -18.38 -37.52
C HIS A 257 18.93 -19.30 -38.27
N ALA A 258 18.48 -20.47 -38.73
CA ALA A 258 19.30 -21.51 -39.36
C ALA A 258 19.03 -21.72 -40.87
N GLU A 259 18.01 -21.08 -41.46
CA GLU A 259 17.71 -21.23 -42.91
C GLU A 259 18.02 -19.99 -43.76
N LEU A 260 18.61 -18.94 -43.18
CA LEU A 260 19.03 -17.73 -43.91
C LEU A 260 20.51 -17.69 -44.29
N SER A 261 21.29 -18.74 -44.00
CA SER A 261 22.70 -18.84 -44.41
C SER A 261 22.96 -19.73 -45.63
N GLU A 262 21.96 -20.44 -46.18
CA GLU A 262 22.17 -21.31 -47.36
C GLU A 262 21.81 -20.65 -48.71
N ASN A 263 21.24 -19.44 -48.72
CA ASN A 263 20.77 -18.80 -49.97
C ASN A 263 21.64 -17.64 -50.50
N LEU A 264 22.76 -17.33 -49.84
CA LEU A 264 23.71 -16.30 -50.32
C LEU A 264 24.89 -16.89 -51.11
N ASP A 265 25.18 -18.17 -50.97
CA ASP A 265 26.30 -18.83 -51.68
C ASP A 265 25.92 -19.40 -53.06
N GLU A 266 24.65 -19.75 -53.31
CA GLU A 266 24.20 -20.19 -54.64
C GLU A 266 23.94 -19.05 -55.62
N ARG A 267 23.61 -17.84 -55.14
CA ARG A 267 23.44 -16.65 -56.01
C ARG A 267 24.76 -16.01 -56.44
N ALA A 268 25.85 -16.21 -55.69
CA ALA A 268 27.18 -15.74 -56.07
C ALA A 268 27.85 -16.63 -57.14
N LYS A 269 27.47 -17.91 -57.26
CA LYS A 269 28.04 -18.84 -58.26
C LYS A 269 27.38 -18.80 -59.65
N ARG A 270 26.30 -18.06 -59.83
CA ARG A 270 25.57 -17.94 -61.12
C ARG A 270 25.84 -16.65 -61.91
N VAL A 271 26.74 -15.80 -61.43
CA VAL A 271 27.14 -14.53 -62.09
C VAL A 271 28.57 -14.58 -62.64
N LEU A 272 29.29 -15.70 -62.47
CA LEU A 272 30.66 -15.88 -62.98
C LEU A 272 30.85 -17.15 -63.86
N SER A 273 29.80 -17.58 -64.58
CA SER A 273 29.91 -18.52 -65.72
C SER A 273 29.23 -17.95 -66.95
#